data_AF-A0AAV2CP81-F1
#
_entry.id   AF-A0AAV2CP81-F1
#
_cell.length_a   1.000
_cell.length_b   1.000
_cell.length_c   1.000
_cell.angle_alpha   90.00
_cell.angle_beta   90.00
_cell.angle_gamma   90.00
#
_symmetry.space_group_name_H-M   'P 1'
#
loop_
_entity.id
_entity.type
_entity.pdbx_description
1 polymer ?
#
loop_
_entity_poly.entity_id
_entity_poly.type
_entity_poly.pdbx_seq_one_letter_code
_entity_poly.pdbx_strand_id
1 'polypeptide(L)' 'MGHVAYKLERPPGSSIHPVFQVSLLKLAQLTVQAALPKVDADGTLKIEPLVVPARSIVARNSVTAAQILVQYSLE' A
#
# COMPACT_ATOMS: atom_id res chain seq x y z
N MET A 1 20.38 -9.27 7.92
CA MET A 1 19.88 -8.16 8.76
C MET A 1 20.79 -6.97 8.54
N GLY A 2 20.28 -5.85 8.04
CA GLY A 2 21.10 -4.65 7.76
C GLY A 2 21.53 -3.97 9.06
N HIS A 3 22.73 -3.40 9.08
CA HIS A 3 23.37 -2.77 10.26
C HIS A 3 22.57 -1.62 10.91
N VAL A 4 21.53 -1.11 10.25
CA VAL A 4 20.74 0.07 10.67
C VAL A 4 19.24 -0.27 10.73
N ALA A 5 18.91 -1.38 11.39
CA ALA A 5 17.54 -1.81 11.61
C ALA A 5 17.17 -1.61 13.09
N TYR A 6 16.21 -0.73 13.37
CA TYR A 6 15.74 -0.49 14.73
C TYR A 6 14.49 -1.34 14.99
N LYS A 7 14.50 -2.06 16.12
CA LYS A 7 13.34 -2.79 16.61
C LYS A 7 12.56 -1.88 17.55
N LEU A 8 11.32 -1.53 17.18
CA LEU A 8 10.43 -0.74 18.03
C LEU A 8 9.65 -1.66 18.96
N GLU A 9 9.51 -1.25 20.22
CA GLU A 9 8.57 -1.87 21.16
C GLU A 9 7.14 -1.51 20.73
N ARG A 10 6.31 -2.53 20.50
CA ARG A 10 4.94 -2.36 20.01
C ARG A 10 3.94 -2.69 21.12
N PRO A 11 2.77 -2.02 21.16
CA PRO A 11 1.65 -2.48 21.95
C PRO A 11 1.29 -3.94 21.58
N PRO A 12 0.89 -4.77 22.57
CA PRO A 12 0.44 -6.13 22.30
C PRO A 12 -0.72 -6.12 21.30
N GLY A 13 -0.64 -6.95 20.26
CA GLY A 13 -1.64 -7.03 19.19
C GLY A 13 -1.37 -6.16 17.95
N SER A 14 -0.24 -5.44 17.89
CA SER A 14 0.10 -4.68 16.68
C SER A 14 0.52 -5.58 15.50
N SER A 15 -0.12 -5.38 14.35
CA SER A 15 0.18 -6.09 13.09
C SER A 15 1.34 -5.47 12.28
N ILE A 16 1.88 -4.33 12.70
CA ILE A 16 2.95 -3.63 11.97
C ILE A 16 4.28 -4.32 12.22
N HIS A 17 5.12 -4.59 11.22
CA HIS A 17 6.42 -5.23 11.48
C HIS A 17 7.26 -4.48 12.52
N PRO A 18 7.91 -5.18 13.49
CA PRO A 18 8.62 -4.53 14.59
C PRO A 18 9.98 -3.95 14.19
N VAL A 19 10.52 -4.34 13.02
CA VAL A 19 11.85 -3.95 12.57
C VAL A 19 11.74 -3.04 11.36
N PHE A 20 12.26 -1.82 11.49
CA PHE A 20 12.28 -0.82 10.42
C PHE A 20 13.71 -0.56 9.96
N GLN A 21 13.93 -0.52 8.64
CA GLN A 21 15.21 -0.17 8.05
C GLN A 21 15.29 1.35 7.82
N VAL A 22 16.10 2.02 8.64
CA VAL A 22 16.22 3.49 8.61
C VAL A 22 17.03 3.96 7.40
N SER A 23 17.89 3.10 6.84
CA SER A 23 18.66 3.37 5.63
C SER A 23 17.81 3.53 4.36
N LEU A 24 16.53 3.19 4.40
CA LEU A 24 15.58 3.34 3.28
C LEU A 24 14.60 4.50 3.48
N LEU A 25 14.77 5.32 4.52
CA LEU A 25 13.96 6.52 4.69
C LEU A 25 14.30 7.51 3.57
N LYS A 26 13.31 7.80 2.75
CA LYS A 26 13.36 8.86 1.73
C LYS A 26 12.42 9.98 2.17
N LEU A 27 12.82 11.22 1.91
CA LEU A 27 11.92 12.37 2.01
C LEU A 27 10.77 12.16 1.02
N ALA A 28 9.56 12.06 1.55
CA ALA A 28 8.35 11.90 0.77
C ALA A 28 7.45 13.11 1.02
N GLN A 29 7.09 13.83 -0.05
CA GLN A 29 6.04 14.85 -0.02
C GLN A 29 4.69 14.15 -0.20
N LEU A 30 4.28 13.40 0.83
CA LEU A 30 3.02 12.67 0.84
C LEU A 30 2.12 13.28 1.92
N THR A 31 0.81 13.26 1.67
CA THR A 31 -0.18 13.54 2.71
C THR A 31 0.00 12.52 3.84
N VAL A 32 0.29 13.01 5.04
CA VAL A 32 0.47 12.15 6.22
C VAL A 32 -0.90 11.60 6.63
N GLN A 33 -0.99 10.28 6.72
CA GLN A 33 -2.18 9.59 7.21
C GLN A 33 -1.90 9.09 8.63
N ALA A 34 -2.65 9.62 9.60
CA ALA A 34 -2.46 9.29 11.02
C ALA A 34 -3.10 7.96 11.40
N ALA A 35 -4.15 7.55 10.68
CA ALA A 35 -4.80 6.27 10.87
C ALA A 35 -4.06 5.17 10.12
N LEU A 36 -3.92 4.01 10.76
CA LEU A 36 -3.39 2.82 10.09
C LEU A 36 -4.43 2.29 9.10
N PRO A 37 -4.02 1.86 7.90
CA PRO A 37 -4.93 1.28 6.95
C PRO A 37 -5.51 -0.03 7.50
N LYS A 38 -6.79 -0.26 7.21
CA LYS A 38 -7.46 -1.51 7.58
C LYS A 38 -6.82 -2.66 6.81
N VAL A 39 -6.43 -3.70 7.52
CA VAL A 39 -5.89 -4.95 6.95
C VAL A 39 -6.82 -6.11 7.27
N ASP A 40 -6.90 -7.10 6.38
CA ASP A 40 -7.54 -8.38 6.68
C ASP A 40 -6.66 -9.29 7.56
N ALA A 41 -7.17 -10.49 7.87
CA ALA A 41 -6.48 -11.46 8.71
C ALA A 41 -5.13 -11.91 8.11
N ASP A 42 -4.99 -11.80 6.78
CA ASP A 42 -3.78 -12.18 6.04
C ASP A 42 -2.80 -11.00 5.89
N GLY A 43 -3.14 -9.82 6.42
CA GLY A 43 -2.31 -8.62 6.34
C GLY A 43 -2.45 -7.86 5.02
N THR A 44 -3.44 -8.17 4.20
CA THR A 44 -3.70 -7.47 2.94
C THR A 44 -4.47 -6.18 3.23
N LEU A 45 -4.03 -5.09 2.61
CA LEU A 45 -4.69 -3.79 2.74
C LEU A 45 -6.11 -3.85 2.16
N LYS A 46 -7.11 -3.59 2.99
CA LYS A 46 -8.50 -3.43 2.56
C LYS A 46 -8.67 -2.02 2.00
N ILE A 47 -8.42 -1.89 0.71
CA ILE A 47 -8.58 -0.63 -0.01
C ILE A 47 -9.82 -0.77 -0.89
N GLU A 48 -10.83 0.05 -0.64
CA GLU A 48 -12.05 0.05 -1.43
C GLU A 48 -11.87 0.97 -2.67
N PRO A 49 -12.27 0.50 -3.87
CA PRO A 49 -12.30 1.35 -5.05
C PRO A 49 -13.28 2.50 -4.85
N LEU A 50 -12.81 3.74 -4.97
CA LEU A 50 -13.67 4.92 -4.86
C LEU A 50 -14.46 5.12 -6.15
N VAL A 51 -13.76 5.08 -7.29
CA VAL A 51 -14.36 5.34 -8.60
C VAL A 51 -13.55 4.70 -9.71
N VAL A 52 -14.22 4.31 -10.79
CA VAL A 52 -13.59 3.82 -12.03
C VAL A 52 -13.71 4.90 -13.11
N PRO A 53 -12.79 5.88 -13.15
CA PRO A 53 -12.94 7.06 -14.01
C PRO A 53 -12.82 6.76 -15.52
N ALA A 54 -12.13 5.69 -15.91
CA ALA A 54 -11.92 5.39 -17.32
C ALA A 54 -11.87 3.89 -17.60
N ARG A 55 -12.30 3.52 -18.80
CA ARG A 55 -12.25 2.16 -19.34
C ARG A 55 -11.76 2.23 -20.79
N SER A 56 -10.89 1.31 -21.18
CA SER A 56 -10.34 1.26 -22.54
C SER A 56 -10.10 -0.18 -22.96
N ILE A 57 -10.02 -0.40 -24.27
CA ILE A 57 -9.61 -1.67 -24.86
C ILE A 57 -8.23 -1.46 -25.46
N VAL A 58 -7.26 -2.27 -25.05
CA VAL A 58 -5.88 -2.16 -25.51
C VAL A 58 -5.44 -3.47 -26.15
N ALA A 59 -4.80 -3.39 -27.32
CA ALA A 59 -4.13 -4.53 -27.91
C ALA A 59 -2.74 -4.65 -27.28
N ARG A 60 -2.48 -5.74 -26.56
CA ARG A 60 -1.19 -6.03 -25.93
C ARG A 60 -0.72 -7.40 -26.39
N ASN A 61 0.45 -7.48 -27.01
CA ASN A 61 1.03 -8.73 -27.54
C ASN A 61 0.05 -9.52 -28.43
N SER A 62 -0.62 -8.82 -29.36
CA SER A 62 -1.62 -9.40 -30.28
C SER A 62 -2.88 -9.95 -29.61
N VAL A 63 -3.10 -9.65 -28.32
CA VAL A 63 -4.33 -9.98 -27.58
C VAL A 63 -5.04 -8.70 -27.17
N THR A 64 -6.34 -8.64 -27.46
CA THR A 64 -7.20 -7.53 -27.04
C THR A 64 -7.59 -7.70 -25.58
N ALA A 65 -7.26 -6.74 -24.72
CA ALA A 65 -7.54 -6.76 -23.28
C ALA A 65 -8.35 -5.54 -22.85
N ALA A 66 -9.29 -5.74 -21.94
CA ALA A 66 -9.99 -4.65 -21.26
C ALA A 66 -9.10 -4.07 -20.16
N GLN A 67 -8.96 -2.75 -20.14
CA GLN A 67 -8.24 -2.00 -19.14
C GLN A 67 -9.20 -1.05 -18.42
N ILE A 68 -9.11 -0.99 -17.09
CA ILE A 68 -9.86 -0.05 -16.28
C ILE A 68 -8.89 0.77 -15.43
N LEU A 69 -9.14 2.07 -15.35
CA LEU A 69 -8.47 2.95 -14.39
C LEU A 69 -9.31 2.95 -13.12
N VAL A 70 -8.69 2.57 -12.00
CA VAL A 70 -9.35 2.54 -10.70
C VAL A 70 -8.69 3.58 -9.81
N GLN A 71 -9.50 4.48 -9.27
CA GLN A 71 -9.09 5.41 -8.22
C GLN A 71 -9.48 4.81 -6.87
N TYR A 72 -8.52 4.75 -5.96
CA TYR A 72 -8.69 4.22 -4.62
C TYR A 72 -8.75 5.36 -3.61
N SER A 73 -9.57 5.21 -2.57
CA SER A 73 -9.51 6.06 -1.38
C SER A 73 -8.77 5.31 -0.28
N LEU A 74 -7.86 5.99 0.42
CA LEU A 74 -7.31 5.50 1.67
C LEU A 74 -8.17 6.15 2.77
N GLU A 75 -9.24 5.49 3.21
CA GLU A 75 -10.02 5.91 4.39
C GLU A 75 -9.39 5.41 5.69
#